data_AF-A0A954HBX4-F1
#
_entry.id   AF-A0A954HBX4-F1
#
_cell.length_a   1.000
_cell.length_b   1.000
_cell.length_c   1.000
_cell.angle_alpha   90.00
_cell.angle_beta   90.00
_cell.angle_gamma   90.00
#
_symmetry.space_group_name_H-M   'P 1'
#
loop_
_entity.id
_entity.type
_entity.pdbx_description
1 polymer ?
#
loop_
_entity_poly.entity_id
_entity_poly.type
_entity_poly.pdbx_seq_one_letter_code
_entity_poly.pdbx_strand_id
1 'polypeptide(L)'
;MSQRISHSLIDPWLGPRLKALYPHLHIPRQFPPEGIILVGHLFAILGGIGFAFAASFWWGGLLAAIGVFGNHLADCLDGTHARSTGQCRNGGELLDHFTDPISFCYWMIGISGASGQLELGIALVLILMATAVLTNIKAKMIDEFTLATIGPTEFKTFLCGFGLFLAGWGLFQGTALIPLITFWFAIGLVGVGIIQLIVNLVTAVKEVNAKGAAPDTSEWNNTRAA
;
A
#
# COMPACT_ATOMS: atom_id res chain seq x y z
N MET A 1 21.70 -9.20 -2.77
CA MET A 1 20.64 -8.32 -2.26
C MET A 1 20.03 -7.69 -3.49
N SER A 2 18.72 -7.88 -3.68
CA SER A 2 18.04 -7.30 -4.83
C SER A 2 18.21 -5.78 -4.85
N GLN A 3 18.45 -5.21 -6.02
CA GLN A 3 18.49 -3.75 -6.13
C GLN A 3 17.07 -3.20 -5.94
N ARG A 4 16.92 -2.19 -5.07
CA ARG A 4 15.66 -1.47 -4.83
C ARG A 4 15.62 -0.25 -5.73
N ILE A 5 14.70 -0.23 -6.69
CA ILE A 5 14.56 0.84 -7.67
C ILE A 5 13.13 1.39 -7.57
N SER A 6 13.01 2.68 -7.29
CA SER A 6 11.72 3.38 -7.25
C SER A 6 11.68 4.43 -8.35
N HIS A 7 10.63 4.39 -9.17
CA HIS A 7 10.33 5.42 -10.18
C HIS A 7 9.21 6.38 -9.72
N SER A 8 8.88 6.36 -8.43
CA SER A 8 7.82 7.18 -7.84
C SER A 8 8.01 8.67 -8.15
N LEU A 9 6.92 9.34 -8.50
CA LEU A 9 6.88 10.77 -8.79
C LEU A 9 6.92 11.61 -7.51
N ILE A 10 6.24 11.15 -6.47
CA ILE A 10 6.02 11.91 -5.23
C ILE A 10 7.04 11.56 -4.16
N ASP A 11 7.50 10.31 -4.08
CA ASP A 11 8.41 9.84 -3.04
C ASP A 11 9.71 10.68 -2.91
N PRO A 12 10.37 11.13 -4.00
CA PRO A 12 11.54 12.00 -3.90
C PRO A 12 11.31 13.29 -3.11
N TRP A 13 10.06 13.77 -3.04
CA TRP A 13 9.67 14.99 -2.34
C TRP A 13 9.05 14.71 -0.97
N LEU A 14 8.19 13.69 -0.88
CA LEU A 14 7.44 13.35 0.34
C LEU A 14 8.27 12.50 1.31
N GLY A 15 8.95 11.47 0.80
CA GLY A 15 9.71 10.52 1.61
C GLY A 15 10.77 11.18 2.50
N PRO A 16 11.62 12.09 1.98
CA PRO A 16 12.59 12.83 2.81
C PRO A 16 11.94 13.65 3.92
N ARG A 17 10.77 14.25 3.67
CA ARG A 17 10.05 15.08 4.65
C ARG A 17 9.46 14.22 5.77
N LEU A 18 8.88 13.06 5.44
CA LEU A 18 8.39 12.12 6.45
C LEU A 18 9.55 11.55 7.29
N LYS A 19 10.66 11.18 6.64
CA LYS A 19 11.87 10.71 7.33
C LYS A 19 12.52 11.79 8.21
N ALA A 20 12.41 13.06 7.84
CA ALA A 20 12.90 14.17 8.65
C ALA A 20 12.18 14.30 10.00
N LEU A 21 11.00 13.68 10.17
CA LEU A 21 10.31 13.62 11.46
C LEU A 21 10.97 12.62 12.43
N TYR A 22 11.70 11.63 11.92
CA TYR A 22 12.27 10.54 12.72
C TYR A 22 13.07 11.01 13.95
N PRO A 23 13.97 12.01 13.87
CA PRO A 23 14.71 12.50 15.04
C PRO A 23 13.83 13.12 16.12
N HIS A 24 12.63 13.60 15.76
CA HIS A 24 11.70 14.29 16.66
C HIS A 24 10.69 13.35 17.34
N LEU A 25 10.54 12.12 16.84
CA LEU A 25 9.57 11.15 17.36
C LEU A 25 10.10 10.36 18.57
N HIS A 26 11.37 10.53 18.95
CA HIS A 26 11.99 9.92 20.13
C HIS A 26 11.73 8.41 20.26
N ILE A 27 11.72 7.67 19.15
CA ILE A 27 11.51 6.21 19.15
C ILE A 27 12.71 5.55 19.83
N PRO A 28 12.53 4.77 20.92
CA PRO A 28 13.62 4.13 21.63
C PRO A 28 14.41 3.19 20.71
N ARG A 29 15.75 3.20 20.79
CA ARG A 29 16.60 2.36 19.93
C ARG A 29 16.38 0.85 20.08
N GLN A 30 15.80 0.43 21.21
CA GLN A 30 15.48 -0.97 21.51
C GLN A 30 14.09 -1.38 21.00
N PHE A 31 13.29 -0.41 20.55
CA PHE A 31 11.99 -0.72 19.98
C PHE A 31 12.20 -1.46 18.64
N PRO A 32 11.54 -2.60 18.42
CA PRO A 32 11.74 -3.35 17.19
C PRO A 32 11.10 -2.60 16.00
N PRO A 33 11.74 -2.55 14.81
CA PRO A 33 11.13 -2.02 13.59
C PRO A 33 9.78 -2.67 13.27
N GLU A 34 9.60 -3.95 13.59
CA GLU A 34 8.33 -4.68 13.42
C GLU A 34 7.21 -4.11 14.28
N GLY A 35 7.53 -3.49 15.42
CA GLY A 35 6.55 -2.73 16.21
C GLY A 35 6.05 -1.49 15.47
N ILE A 36 6.92 -0.83 14.67
CA ILE A 36 6.52 0.30 13.83
C ILE A 36 5.63 -0.18 12.69
N ILE A 37 5.96 -1.32 12.06
CA ILE A 37 5.11 -1.97 11.06
C ILE A 37 3.71 -2.25 11.64
N LEU A 38 3.63 -2.83 12.85
CA LEU A 38 2.36 -3.09 13.53
C LEU A 38 1.55 -1.80 13.76
N VAL A 39 2.19 -0.73 14.22
CA VAL A 39 1.54 0.59 14.38
C VAL A 39 1.01 1.09 13.04
N GLY A 40 1.79 0.99 11.97
CA GLY A 40 1.36 1.32 10.62
C GLY A 40 0.14 0.51 10.18
N HIS A 41 0.11 -0.77 10.51
CA HIS A 41 -1.00 -1.65 10.18
C HIS A 41 -2.28 -1.30 10.97
N LEU A 42 -2.16 -0.92 12.25
CA LEU A 42 -3.29 -0.40 13.04
C LEU A 42 -3.85 0.89 12.44
N PHE A 43 -2.99 1.80 11.97
CA PHE A 43 -3.42 2.97 11.22
C PHE A 43 -4.11 2.61 9.90
N ALA A 44 -3.65 1.57 9.19
CA ALA A 44 -4.33 1.11 7.98
C ALA A 44 -5.75 0.61 8.27
N ILE A 45 -5.93 -0.19 9.34
CA ILE A 45 -7.25 -0.64 9.81
C ILE A 45 -8.12 0.57 10.15
N LEU A 46 -7.57 1.55 10.88
CA LEU A 46 -8.26 2.80 11.20
C LEU A 46 -8.71 3.54 9.93
N GLY A 47 -7.86 3.54 8.90
CA GLY A 47 -8.17 4.11 7.60
C GLY A 47 -9.34 3.41 6.91
N GLY A 48 -9.37 2.07 6.94
CA GLY A 48 -10.45 1.26 6.38
C GLY A 48 -11.79 1.50 7.10
N ILE A 49 -11.76 1.54 8.44
CA ILE A 49 -12.91 1.91 9.26
C ILE A 49 -13.37 3.33 8.92
N GLY A 50 -12.44 4.29 8.84
CA GLY A 50 -12.75 5.66 8.47
C GLY A 50 -13.49 5.76 7.14
N PHE A 51 -13.00 5.08 6.10
CA PHE A 51 -13.69 5.05 4.81
C PHE A 51 -15.09 4.45 4.94
N ALA A 52 -15.25 3.30 5.61
CA ALA A 52 -16.57 2.66 5.77
C ALA A 52 -17.59 3.58 6.45
N PHE A 53 -17.17 4.35 7.45
CA PHE A 53 -18.04 5.26 8.20
C PHE A 53 -18.24 6.63 7.52
N ALA A 54 -17.50 6.95 6.45
CA ALA A 54 -17.59 8.24 5.77
C ALA A 54 -18.99 8.51 5.19
N ALA A 55 -19.74 7.46 4.80
CA ALA A 55 -21.11 7.58 4.31
C ALA A 55 -22.12 7.96 5.40
N SER A 56 -21.81 7.68 6.67
CA SER A 56 -22.70 7.95 7.81
C SER A 56 -22.28 9.17 8.62
N PHE A 57 -20.97 9.43 8.69
CA PHE A 57 -20.42 10.51 9.52
C PHE A 57 -19.31 11.26 8.77
N TRP A 58 -19.39 12.59 8.78
CA TRP A 58 -18.38 13.45 8.14
C TRP A 58 -16.95 13.16 8.64
N TRP A 59 -16.79 12.86 9.93
CA TRP A 59 -15.49 12.59 10.51
C TRP A 59 -14.89 11.26 10.04
N GLY A 60 -15.69 10.37 9.42
CA GLY A 60 -15.20 9.12 8.83
C GLY A 60 -14.13 9.38 7.77
N GLY A 61 -14.34 10.38 6.90
CA GLY A 61 -13.32 10.79 5.92
C GLY A 61 -12.03 11.30 6.57
N LEU A 62 -12.14 12.05 7.68
CA LEU A 62 -10.97 12.55 8.41
C LEU A 62 -10.20 11.38 9.05
N LEU A 63 -10.92 10.43 9.64
CA LEU A 63 -10.34 9.22 10.19
C LEU A 63 -9.64 8.38 9.12
N ALA A 64 -10.23 8.31 7.91
CA ALA A 64 -9.63 7.67 6.75
C ALA A 64 -8.28 8.31 6.39
N ALA A 65 -8.26 9.63 6.27
CA ALA A 65 -7.04 10.38 5.94
C ALA A 65 -5.95 10.21 7.01
N ILE A 66 -6.30 10.29 8.30
CA ILE A 66 -5.38 10.06 9.41
C ILE A 66 -4.83 8.63 9.36
N GLY A 67 -5.68 7.64 9.10
CA GLY A 67 -5.27 6.24 9.00
C GLY A 67 -4.31 5.98 7.84
N VAL A 68 -4.62 6.49 6.64
CA VAL A 68 -3.74 6.34 5.47
C VAL A 68 -2.41 7.07 5.68
N PHE A 69 -2.45 8.30 6.20
CA PHE A 69 -1.23 9.08 6.47
C PHE A 69 -0.38 8.43 7.57
N GLY A 70 -1.00 7.98 8.67
CA GLY A 70 -0.31 7.31 9.77
C GLY A 70 0.36 6.01 9.34
N ASN A 71 -0.31 5.22 8.48
CA ASN A 71 0.28 4.04 7.86
C ASN A 71 1.50 4.41 7.01
N HIS A 72 1.38 5.40 6.13
CA HIS A 72 2.48 5.81 5.26
C HIS A 72 3.67 6.39 6.03
N LEU A 73 3.40 7.12 7.12
CA LEU A 73 4.44 7.60 8.02
C LEU A 73 5.18 6.43 8.67
N ALA A 74 4.47 5.44 9.20
CA ALA A 74 5.09 4.26 9.82
C ALA A 74 5.99 3.48 8.84
N ASP A 75 5.48 3.23 7.63
CA ASP A 75 6.19 2.61 6.48
C ASP A 75 7.45 3.39 6.07
N CYS A 76 7.46 4.73 6.16
CA CYS A 76 8.68 5.50 5.94
C CYS A 76 9.70 5.38 7.10
N LEU A 77 9.20 5.13 8.32
CA LEU A 77 9.99 5.20 9.56
C LEU A 77 10.55 3.85 9.98
N ASP A 78 9.92 2.72 9.68
CA ASP A 78 10.38 1.40 10.10
C ASP A 78 11.77 1.06 9.55
N GLY A 79 12.01 1.20 8.24
CA GLY A 79 13.29 0.97 7.61
C GLY A 79 14.31 2.04 8.01
N THR A 80 13.84 3.27 8.28
CA THR A 80 14.70 4.35 8.79
C THR A 80 15.18 4.03 10.20
N HIS A 81 14.29 3.52 11.05
CA HIS A 81 14.61 3.05 12.38
C HIS A 81 15.55 1.84 12.32
N ALA A 82 15.24 0.84 11.49
CA ALA A 82 16.06 -0.35 11.31
C ALA A 82 17.50 0.00 10.90
N ARG A 83 17.67 0.88 9.91
CA ARG A 83 19.00 1.32 9.45
C ARG A 83 19.76 2.14 10.49
N SER A 84 19.08 3.07 11.18
CA SER A 84 19.73 3.95 12.17
C SER A 84 20.06 3.25 13.50
N THR A 85 19.40 2.12 13.79
CA THR A 85 19.62 1.33 15.01
C THR A 85 20.38 0.02 14.78
N GLY A 86 20.68 -0.33 13.52
CA GLY A 86 21.37 -1.59 13.19
C GLY A 86 20.48 -2.83 13.34
N GLN A 87 19.16 -2.67 13.24
CA GLN A 87 18.17 -3.75 13.41
C GLN A 87 17.64 -4.33 12.09
N CYS A 88 18.30 -4.08 10.95
CA CYS A 88 17.90 -4.66 9.66
C CYS A 88 18.01 -6.18 9.67
N ARG A 89 16.93 -6.88 9.27
CA ARG A 89 16.87 -8.34 9.17
C ARG A 89 15.82 -8.79 8.16
N ASN A 90 16.01 -9.98 7.59
CA ASN A 90 15.12 -10.55 6.58
C ASN A 90 13.66 -10.68 7.06
N GLY A 91 13.46 -11.00 8.35
CA GLY A 91 12.10 -11.08 8.92
C GLY A 91 11.36 -9.75 8.93
N GLY A 92 12.07 -8.64 9.16
CA GLY A 92 11.50 -7.30 9.10
C GLY A 92 11.14 -6.89 7.68
N GLU A 93 12.02 -7.15 6.72
CA GLU A 93 11.76 -6.90 5.29
C GLU A 93 10.58 -7.74 4.76
N LEU A 94 10.49 -9.01 5.17
CA LEU A 94 9.35 -9.86 4.83
C LEU A 94 8.04 -9.28 5.38
N LEU A 95 8.02 -8.89 6.66
CA LEU A 95 6.82 -8.39 7.30
C LEU A 95 6.35 -7.07 6.70
N ASP A 96 7.28 -6.16 6.41
CA ASP A 96 7.04 -4.88 5.74
C ASP A 96 6.35 -5.12 4.38
N HIS A 97 7.03 -5.83 3.48
CA HIS A 97 6.50 -6.12 2.14
C HIS A 97 5.21 -6.95 2.15
N PHE A 98 4.98 -7.80 3.15
CA PHE A 98 3.75 -8.58 3.28
C PHE A 98 2.57 -7.74 3.75
N THR A 99 2.78 -6.84 4.71
CA THR A 99 1.69 -6.06 5.32
C THR A 99 1.27 -4.86 4.48
N ASP A 100 2.13 -4.39 3.57
CA ASP A 100 1.87 -3.25 2.71
C ASP A 100 0.63 -3.46 1.81
N PRO A 101 0.55 -4.52 0.98
CA PRO A 101 -0.64 -4.78 0.17
C PRO A 101 -1.90 -4.99 1.01
N ILE A 102 -1.78 -5.61 2.19
CA ILE A 102 -2.92 -5.85 3.09
C ILE A 102 -3.50 -4.51 3.59
N SER A 103 -2.64 -3.53 3.86
CA SER A 103 -3.06 -2.19 4.28
C SER A 103 -3.97 -1.53 3.24
N PHE A 104 -3.64 -1.66 1.94
CA PHE A 104 -4.50 -1.18 0.86
C PHE A 104 -5.83 -1.95 0.78
N CYS A 105 -5.84 -3.27 1.04
CA CYS A 105 -7.08 -4.06 1.06
C CYS A 105 -8.10 -3.48 2.05
N TYR A 106 -7.68 -3.08 3.25
CA TYR A 106 -8.58 -2.47 4.24
C TYR A 106 -9.24 -1.19 3.72
N TRP A 107 -8.48 -0.35 3.01
CA TRP A 107 -9.02 0.88 2.44
C TRP A 107 -9.99 0.61 1.30
N MET A 108 -9.67 -0.35 0.42
CA MET A 108 -10.57 -0.74 -0.68
C MET A 108 -11.90 -1.31 -0.15
N ILE A 109 -11.83 -2.15 0.89
CA ILE A 109 -13.01 -2.68 1.58
C ILE A 109 -13.80 -1.54 2.23
N GLY A 110 -13.13 -0.60 2.91
CA GLY A 110 -13.78 0.55 3.52
C GLY A 110 -14.51 1.44 2.51
N ILE A 111 -13.88 1.75 1.37
CA ILE A 111 -14.48 2.52 0.28
C ILE A 111 -15.70 1.79 -0.30
N SER A 112 -15.59 0.47 -0.49
CA SER A 112 -16.67 -0.38 -0.94
C SER A 112 -17.83 -0.44 0.06
N GLY A 113 -17.55 -0.42 1.36
CA GLY A 113 -18.55 -0.29 2.41
C GLY A 113 -19.31 1.04 2.32
N ALA A 114 -18.60 2.15 2.11
CA ALA A 114 -19.23 3.46 1.95
C ALA A 114 -20.08 3.59 0.69
N SER A 115 -19.70 2.90 -0.39
CA SER A 115 -20.47 2.89 -1.64
C SER A 115 -21.68 1.94 -1.61
N GLY A 116 -21.71 1.02 -0.63
CA GLY A 116 -22.72 -0.04 -0.55
C GLY A 116 -22.54 -1.15 -1.58
N GLN A 117 -21.38 -1.23 -2.24
CA GLN A 117 -21.13 -2.18 -3.34
C GLN A 117 -19.93 -3.09 -3.04
N LEU A 118 -20.19 -4.20 -2.35
CA LEU A 118 -19.14 -5.15 -1.93
C LEU A 118 -18.38 -5.77 -3.12
N GLU A 119 -19.06 -6.00 -4.24
CA GLU A 119 -18.52 -6.50 -5.51
C GLU A 119 -17.32 -5.64 -5.99
N LEU A 120 -17.41 -4.31 -5.85
CA LEU A 120 -16.31 -3.40 -6.23
C LEU A 120 -15.12 -3.56 -5.28
N GLY A 121 -15.35 -3.77 -3.99
CA GLY A 121 -14.29 -4.04 -3.02
C GLY A 121 -13.55 -5.33 -3.35
N ILE A 122 -14.28 -6.38 -3.71
CA ILE A 122 -13.70 -7.66 -4.15
C ILE A 122 -12.82 -7.45 -5.39
N ALA A 123 -13.34 -6.75 -6.41
CA ALA A 123 -12.58 -6.46 -7.63
C ALA A 123 -11.28 -5.68 -7.33
N LEU A 124 -11.35 -4.64 -6.51
CA LEU A 124 -10.20 -3.83 -6.12
C LEU A 124 -9.14 -4.66 -5.38
N VAL A 125 -9.55 -5.48 -4.42
CA VAL A 125 -8.65 -6.37 -3.68
C VAL A 125 -7.99 -7.38 -4.61
N LEU A 126 -8.74 -7.98 -5.53
CA LEU A 126 -8.19 -8.94 -6.50
C LEU A 126 -7.14 -8.29 -7.41
N ILE A 127 -7.42 -7.10 -7.95
CA ILE A 127 -6.50 -6.35 -8.80
C ILE A 127 -5.21 -5.99 -8.05
N LEU A 128 -5.37 -5.48 -6.82
CA LEU A 128 -4.26 -5.11 -5.96
C LEU A 128 -3.39 -6.32 -5.60
N MET A 129 -4.00 -7.42 -5.17
CA MET A 129 -3.26 -8.63 -4.80
C MET A 129 -2.60 -9.28 -6.01
N ALA A 130 -3.24 -9.28 -7.19
CA ALA A 130 -2.61 -9.71 -8.44
C ALA A 130 -1.38 -8.85 -8.78
N THR A 131 -1.47 -7.53 -8.58
CA THR A 131 -0.34 -6.61 -8.77
C THR A 131 0.79 -6.92 -7.79
N ALA A 132 0.49 -7.11 -6.51
CA ALA A 132 1.49 -7.43 -5.49
C ALA A 132 2.17 -8.78 -5.77
N VAL A 133 1.41 -9.81 -6.15
CA VAL A 133 1.95 -11.12 -6.53
C VAL A 133 2.86 -11.00 -7.75
N LEU A 134 2.41 -10.30 -8.80
CA LEU A 134 3.21 -10.08 -10.00
C LEU A 134 4.55 -9.38 -9.67
N THR A 135 4.52 -8.31 -8.87
CA THR A 135 5.73 -7.58 -8.47
C THR A 135 6.70 -8.49 -7.71
N ASN A 136 6.21 -9.30 -6.76
CA ASN A 136 7.05 -10.22 -5.99
C ASN A 136 7.63 -11.36 -6.83
N ILE A 137 6.82 -11.96 -7.73
CA ILE A 137 7.31 -13.00 -8.64
C ILE A 137 8.38 -12.43 -9.56
N LYS A 138 8.13 -11.26 -10.16
CA LYS A 138 9.12 -10.58 -11.01
C LYS A 138 10.42 -10.34 -10.24
N ALA A 139 10.33 -9.76 -9.04
CA ALA A 139 11.51 -9.48 -8.22
C ALA A 139 12.31 -10.74 -7.90
N LYS A 140 11.64 -11.87 -7.61
CA LYS A 140 12.29 -13.17 -7.44
C LYS A 140 13.03 -13.64 -8.70
N MET A 141 12.47 -13.41 -9.89
CA MET A 141 13.04 -13.88 -11.16
C MET A 141 14.25 -13.06 -11.64
N ILE A 142 14.27 -11.74 -11.39
CA ILE A 142 15.31 -10.85 -11.93
C ILE A 142 16.26 -10.26 -10.88
N ASP A 143 16.06 -10.58 -9.59
CA ASP A 143 16.77 -10.05 -8.42
C ASP A 143 16.73 -8.51 -8.32
N GLU A 144 15.62 -7.91 -8.74
CA GLU A 144 15.38 -6.46 -8.69
C GLU A 144 13.96 -6.17 -8.22
N PHE A 145 13.84 -5.38 -7.16
CA PHE A 145 12.54 -4.91 -6.69
C PHE A 145 12.28 -3.51 -7.26
N THR A 146 11.43 -3.46 -8.28
CA THR A 146 11.10 -2.24 -9.03
C THR A 146 9.67 -1.80 -8.72
N LEU A 147 9.51 -0.56 -8.25
CA LEU A 147 8.21 0.09 -8.09
C LEU A 147 7.87 0.95 -9.30
N ALA A 148 6.61 0.85 -9.74
CA ALA A 148 6.08 1.64 -10.84
C ALA A 148 6.04 3.14 -10.52
N THR A 149 5.96 3.96 -11.57
CA THR A 149 5.91 5.43 -11.45
C THR A 149 4.69 5.93 -10.67
N ILE A 150 3.55 5.29 -10.87
CA ILE A 150 2.36 5.47 -10.02
C ILE A 150 2.30 4.23 -9.12
N GLY A 151 2.94 4.35 -7.97
CA GLY A 151 3.16 3.24 -7.04
C GLY A 151 2.41 3.43 -5.72
N PRO A 152 2.85 2.73 -4.67
CA PRO A 152 2.24 2.78 -3.34
C PRO A 152 2.16 4.21 -2.77
N THR A 153 3.22 5.01 -2.91
CA THR A 153 3.28 6.39 -2.39
C THR A 153 2.24 7.31 -3.05
N GLU A 154 2.14 7.27 -4.38
CA GLU A 154 1.12 8.02 -5.13
C GLU A 154 -0.27 7.59 -4.70
N PHE A 155 -0.49 6.28 -4.56
CA PHE A 155 -1.80 5.76 -4.21
C PHE A 155 -2.20 6.10 -2.76
N LYS A 156 -1.29 5.95 -1.78
CA LYS A 156 -1.50 6.39 -0.39
C LYS A 156 -1.81 7.90 -0.33
N THR A 157 -1.08 8.71 -1.08
CA THR A 157 -1.32 10.17 -1.16
C THR A 157 -2.71 10.49 -1.72
N PHE A 158 -3.11 9.81 -2.80
CA PHE A 158 -4.41 9.98 -3.43
C PHE A 158 -5.56 9.57 -2.49
N LEU A 159 -5.43 8.44 -1.79
CA LEU A 159 -6.41 7.98 -0.81
C LEU A 159 -6.51 8.90 0.40
N CYS A 160 -5.39 9.42 0.90
CA CYS A 160 -5.39 10.42 1.97
C CYS A 160 -6.15 11.69 1.53
N GLY A 161 -5.86 12.19 0.32
CA GLY A 161 -6.57 13.33 -0.27
C GLY A 161 -8.07 13.05 -0.44
N PHE A 162 -8.44 11.84 -0.88
CA PHE A 162 -9.84 11.43 -1.01
C PHE A 162 -10.55 11.39 0.34
N GLY A 163 -9.90 10.88 1.40
CA GLY A 163 -10.43 10.91 2.76
C GLY A 163 -10.71 12.35 3.24
N LEU A 164 -9.76 13.27 3.03
CA LEU A 164 -9.94 14.69 3.37
C LEU A 164 -11.08 15.32 2.56
N PHE A 165 -11.20 14.98 1.27
CA PHE A 165 -12.30 15.43 0.42
C PHE A 165 -13.66 14.95 0.96
N LEU A 166 -13.79 13.67 1.31
CA LEU A 166 -15.02 13.12 1.90
C LEU A 166 -15.36 13.80 3.23
N ALA A 167 -14.35 14.10 4.05
CA ALA A 167 -14.53 14.80 5.32
C ALA A 167 -15.08 16.21 5.10
N GLY A 168 -14.46 16.97 4.20
CA GLY A 168 -14.91 18.32 3.85
C GLY A 168 -16.31 18.30 3.24
N TRP A 169 -16.57 17.38 2.31
CA TRP A 169 -17.90 17.22 1.72
C TRP A 169 -18.95 16.90 2.79
N GLY A 170 -18.71 15.90 3.62
CA GLY A 170 -19.62 15.51 4.70
C GLY A 170 -19.89 16.64 5.69
N LEU A 171 -18.88 17.46 5.99
CA LEU A 171 -18.99 18.58 6.93
C LEU A 171 -19.83 19.74 6.37
N PHE A 172 -19.65 20.08 5.09
CA PHE A 172 -20.29 21.26 4.49
C PHE A 172 -21.57 20.98 3.70
N GLN A 173 -21.69 19.78 3.11
CA GLN A 173 -22.81 19.38 2.24
C GLN A 173 -23.64 18.22 2.82
N GLY A 174 -23.21 17.64 3.95
CA GLY A 174 -23.79 16.43 4.51
C GLY A 174 -23.35 15.15 3.78
N THR A 175 -23.77 14.00 4.29
CA THR A 175 -23.26 12.69 3.85
C THR A 175 -24.11 12.00 2.79
N ALA A 176 -25.27 12.56 2.42
CA ALA A 176 -26.25 11.90 1.54
C ALA A 176 -25.69 11.48 0.17
N LEU A 177 -24.74 12.24 -0.39
CA LEU A 177 -24.12 11.95 -1.69
C LEU A 177 -22.82 11.14 -1.60
N ILE A 178 -22.29 10.89 -0.40
CA ILE A 178 -21.03 10.17 -0.21
C ILE A 178 -21.09 8.75 -0.78
N PRO A 179 -22.18 7.96 -0.64
CA PRO A 179 -22.26 6.65 -1.30
C PRO A 179 -22.12 6.72 -2.83
N LEU A 180 -22.72 7.71 -3.47
CA LEU A 180 -22.61 7.89 -4.93
C LEU A 180 -21.20 8.34 -5.34
N ILE A 181 -20.59 9.25 -4.57
CA ILE A 181 -19.21 9.71 -4.80
C ILE A 181 -18.24 8.54 -4.68
N THR A 182 -18.34 7.76 -3.60
CA THR A 182 -17.47 6.61 -3.34
C THR A 182 -17.70 5.48 -4.34
N PHE A 183 -18.93 5.30 -4.83
CA PHE A 183 -19.23 4.39 -5.94
C PHE A 183 -18.45 4.77 -7.21
N TRP A 184 -18.56 6.00 -7.69
CA TRP A 184 -17.85 6.44 -8.89
C TRP A 184 -16.33 6.43 -8.71
N PHE A 185 -15.87 6.78 -7.51
CA PHE A 185 -14.46 6.67 -7.16
C PHE A 185 -13.96 5.21 -7.26
N ALA A 186 -14.70 4.26 -6.68
CA ALA A 186 -14.37 2.83 -6.76
C ALA A 186 -14.38 2.31 -8.20
N ILE A 187 -15.35 2.72 -9.03
CA ILE A 187 -15.38 2.40 -10.47
C ILE A 187 -14.12 2.92 -11.17
N GLY A 188 -13.74 4.18 -10.90
CA GLY A 188 -12.51 4.77 -11.43
C GLY A 188 -11.26 3.98 -11.03
N LEU A 189 -11.16 3.60 -9.75
CA LEU A 189 -10.06 2.80 -9.24
C LEU A 189 -10.00 1.41 -9.89
N VAL A 190 -11.14 0.74 -10.09
CA VAL A 190 -11.20 -0.54 -10.81
C VAL A 190 -10.69 -0.38 -12.24
N GLY A 191 -11.18 0.63 -12.96
CA GLY A 191 -10.78 0.89 -14.35
C GLY A 191 -9.27 1.16 -14.47
N VAL A 192 -8.74 2.07 -13.65
CA VAL A 192 -7.31 2.38 -13.62
C VAL A 192 -6.48 1.16 -13.20
N GLY A 193 -6.94 0.43 -12.19
CA GLY A 193 -6.26 -0.76 -11.67
C GLY A 193 -6.16 -1.88 -12.71
N ILE A 194 -7.21 -2.14 -13.48
CA ILE A 194 -7.19 -3.12 -14.59
C ILE A 194 -6.15 -2.71 -15.64
N ILE A 195 -6.17 -1.45 -16.07
CA ILE A 195 -5.23 -0.94 -17.07
C ILE A 195 -3.79 -1.07 -16.55
N GLN A 196 -3.55 -0.65 -15.31
CA GLN A 196 -2.23 -0.71 -14.68
C GLN A 196 -1.75 -2.15 -14.52
N LEU A 197 -2.60 -3.10 -14.13
CA LEU A 197 -2.26 -4.51 -14.03
C LEU A 197 -1.84 -5.10 -15.38
N ILE A 198 -2.58 -4.79 -16.45
CA ILE A 198 -2.23 -5.25 -17.81
C ILE A 198 -0.89 -4.66 -18.26
N VAL A 199 -0.68 -3.35 -18.07
CA VAL A 199 0.58 -2.68 -18.40
C VAL A 199 1.74 -3.29 -17.62
N ASN A 200 1.58 -3.48 -16.31
CA ASN A 200 2.60 -4.08 -15.45
C ASN A 200 2.91 -5.51 -15.86
N LEU A 201 1.92 -6.32 -16.25
CA LEU A 201 2.12 -7.68 -16.72
C LEU A 201 2.94 -7.72 -18.01
N VAL A 202 2.56 -6.90 -19.00
CA VAL A 202 3.28 -6.82 -20.28
C VAL A 202 4.72 -6.36 -20.07
N THR A 203 4.92 -5.35 -19.22
CA THR A 203 6.26 -4.85 -18.89
C THR A 203 7.09 -5.91 -18.15
N ALA A 204 6.50 -6.59 -17.16
CA ALA A 204 7.17 -7.66 -16.42
C ALA A 204 7.63 -8.79 -17.33
N VAL A 205 6.79 -9.25 -18.26
CA VAL A 205 7.15 -10.29 -19.24
C VAL A 205 8.32 -9.85 -20.10
N LYS A 206 8.32 -8.59 -20.57
CA LYS A 206 9.42 -8.04 -21.37
C LYS A 206 10.73 -7.99 -20.57
N GLU A 207 10.69 -7.49 -19.34
CA GLU A 207 11.86 -7.38 -18.46
C GLU A 207 12.46 -8.75 -18.09
N VAL A 208 11.61 -9.71 -17.72
CA VAL A 208 12.04 -11.09 -17.41
C VAL A 208 12.70 -11.74 -18.61
N ASN A 209 12.09 -11.64 -19.80
CA ASN A 209 12.67 -12.21 -21.02
C ASN A 209 13.97 -11.51 -21.42
N ALA A 210 14.10 -10.20 -21.21
CA ALA A 210 15.30 -9.44 -21.51
C ALA A 210 16.50 -9.82 -20.61
N LYS A 211 16.26 -10.21 -19.34
CA LYS A 211 17.31 -10.70 -18.43
C LYS A 211 17.87 -12.06 -18.83
N GLY A 212 17.15 -12.84 -19.64
CA GLY A 212 17.67 -14.07 -20.26
C GLY A 212 17.98 -15.22 -19.30
N ALA A 213 17.45 -15.20 -18.06
CA ALA A 213 17.58 -16.33 -17.14
C ALA A 213 16.80 -17.53 -17.65
N ALA A 214 17.40 -18.72 -17.62
CA ALA A 214 16.69 -19.95 -17.96
C ALA A 214 15.53 -20.17 -16.97
N PRO A 215 14.35 -20.62 -17.44
CA PRO A 215 13.27 -21.02 -16.55
C PRO A 215 13.74 -22.10 -15.57
N ASP A 216 13.26 -22.04 -14.32
CA ASP A 216 13.46 -23.12 -13.36
C ASP A 216 12.63 -24.33 -13.79
N THR A 217 13.31 -25.39 -14.23
CA THR A 217 12.70 -26.66 -14.63
C THR A 217 12.97 -27.77 -13.61
N SER A 218 13.45 -27.43 -12.41
CA SER A 218 13.70 -28.44 -11.36
C SER A 218 12.39 -29.01 -10.81
N GLU A 219 12.41 -30.29 -10.43
CA GLU A 219 11.27 -30.90 -9.74
C GLU A 219 11.16 -30.40 -8.30
N TRP A 220 9.93 -30.36 -7.77
CA TRP A 220 9.68 -30.00 -6.39
C TRP A 220 10.41 -30.94 -5.43
N ASN A 221 11.24 -30.37 -4.54
CA ASN A 221 11.82 -31.14 -3.46
C ASN A 221 10.76 -31.45 -2.38
N ASN A 222 10.32 -32.71 -2.34
CA ASN A 222 9.29 -33.19 -1.39
C ASN A 222 9.84 -33.58 -0.01
N THR A 223 11.13 -33.37 0.25
CA THR A 223 11.72 -33.60 1.57
C THR A 223 11.62 -32.33 2.42
N ARG A 224 10.96 -32.41 3.58
CA ARG A 224 10.99 -31.32 4.55
C ARG A 224 12.39 -31.26 5.14
N ALA A 225 13.02 -30.09 5.12
CA ALA A 225 14.19 -29.84 5.96
C ALA A 225 13.77 -30.06 7.42
N ALA A 226 14.50 -30.94 8.11
CA ALA A 226 14.28 -31.26 9.52
C ALA A 226 14.64 -30.07 10.42
#